data_AF-A0A953WIA1-F1
#
_entry.id   AF-A0A953WIA1-F1
#
_cell.length_a   1.000
_cell.length_b   1.000
_cell.length_c   1.000
_cell.angle_alpha   90.00
_cell.angle_beta   90.00
_cell.angle_gamma   90.00
#
_symmetry.space_group_name_H-M   'P 1'
#
loop_
_entity.id
_entity.type
_entity.pdbx_description
1 polymer ?
#
loop_
_entity_poly.entity_id
_entity_poly.type
_entity_poly.pdbx_seq_one_letter_code
_entity_poly.pdbx_strand_id
1 'polypeptide(L)' 'RNIIKQFRCTYDGNIIFEGEFFPGIAANPFLTFHARATRTAMIEFSWTDQHGERWSEERLLTVS' A
#
# COMPACT_ATOMS: atom_id res chain seq x y z
N ARG A 1 -8.76 -3.01 -19.97
CA ARG A 1 -7.89 -3.39 -18.82
C ARG A 1 -8.46 -2.69 -17.61
N ASN A 2 -8.42 -3.30 -16.43
CA ASN A 2 -8.73 -2.66 -15.16
C ASN A 2 -7.74 -3.26 -14.15
N ILE A 3 -6.66 -2.54 -13.87
CA ILE A 3 -5.58 -2.98 -12.98
C ILE A 3 -5.24 -1.88 -12.00
N ILE A 4 -4.88 -2.27 -10.79
CA ILE A 4 -4.10 -1.42 -9.90
C ILE A 4 -2.74 -1.14 -10.56
N LYS A 5 -2.33 0.13 -10.59
CA LYS A 5 -1.05 0.59 -11.15
C LYS A 5 -0.02 0.90 -10.09
N GLN A 6 -0.43 1.35 -8.92
CA GLN A 6 0.48 1.73 -7.85
C GLN A 6 -0.07 1.28 -6.51
N PHE A 7 0.83 0.79 -5.66
CA PHE A 7 0.59 0.58 -4.24
C PHE A 7 1.63 1.38 -3.44
N ARG A 8 1.17 2.09 -2.42
CA ARG A 8 2.02 2.81 -1.48
C ARG A 8 1.56 2.55 -0.06
N CYS A 9 2.50 2.28 0.82
CA CYS A 9 2.27 2.16 2.25
C CYS A 9 3.07 3.21 3.02
N THR A 10 2.39 3.93 3.92
CA THR A 10 3.03 4.85 4.86
C THR A 10 2.88 4.35 6.29
N TYR A 11 3.85 4.67 7.13
CA TYR A 11 3.82 4.42 8.56
C TYR A 11 4.24 5.69 9.27
N ASP A 12 3.31 6.23 10.06
CA ASP A 12 3.43 7.52 10.69
C ASP A 12 3.77 8.66 9.70
N GLY A 13 3.09 8.65 8.57
CA GLY A 13 3.27 9.60 7.47
C GLY A 13 4.50 9.34 6.58
N ASN A 14 5.42 8.45 6.97
CA ASN A 14 6.61 8.16 6.18
C ASN A 14 6.36 6.99 5.23
N ILE A 15 6.72 7.12 3.96
CA ILE A 15 6.62 6.01 2.99
C ILE A 15 7.59 4.90 3.42
N ILE A 16 7.04 3.70 3.66
CA ILE A 16 7.83 2.51 4.00
C ILE A 16 7.89 1.49 2.87
N PHE A 17 6.96 1.57 1.91
CA PHE A 17 6.95 0.73 0.73
C PHE A 17 6.23 1.44 -0.42
N GLU A 18 6.75 1.29 -1.62
CA GLU A 18 6.09 1.71 -2.86
C GLU A 18 6.38 0.70 -3.97
N GLY A 19 5.34 0.33 -4.71
CA GLY A 19 5.43 -0.60 -5.83
C GLY A 19 4.58 -0.14 -7.01
N GLU A 20 5.16 -0.20 -8.21
CA GLU A 20 4.44 -0.02 -9.46
C GLU A 20 4.10 -1.39 -10.07
N PHE A 21 2.86 -1.53 -10.53
CA PHE A 21 2.38 -2.72 -11.21
C PHE A 21 2.28 -2.48 -12.72
N PHE A 22 2.65 -3.51 -13.46
CA PHE A 22 2.68 -3.52 -14.91
C PHE A 22 1.78 -4.62 -15.46
N PRO A 23 1.39 -4.52 -16.75
CA PRO A 23 0.71 -5.62 -17.41
C PRO A 23 1.46 -6.95 -17.22
N GLY A 24 0.74 -7.99 -16.77
CA GLY A 24 1.31 -9.29 -16.38
C GLY A 24 1.07 -9.63 -14.90
N ILE A 25 0.80 -8.63 -14.08
CA ILE A 25 0.24 -8.81 -12.73
C ILE A 25 -1.28 -9.04 -12.83
N ALA A 26 -1.82 -9.87 -11.92
CA ALA A 26 -3.25 -10.13 -11.83
C ALA A 26 -4.05 -8.84 -11.54
N ALA A 27 -5.28 -8.74 -12.04
CA ALA A 27 -6.15 -7.57 -11.84
C ALA A 27 -6.42 -7.27 -10.36
N ASN A 28 -6.46 -8.31 -9.53
CA ASN A 28 -6.55 -8.23 -8.06
C ASN A 28 -5.24 -8.75 -7.47
N PRO A 29 -4.17 -7.93 -7.41
CA PRO A 29 -2.88 -8.39 -6.95
C PRO A 29 -2.91 -8.72 -5.46
N PHE A 30 -2.35 -9.87 -5.09
CA PHE A 30 -1.94 -10.14 -3.72
C PHE A 30 -0.48 -9.73 -3.57
N LEU A 31 -0.19 -8.83 -2.63
CA LEU A 31 1.14 -8.32 -2.34
C LEU A 31 1.44 -8.49 -0.85
N THR A 32 2.63 -9.00 -0.54
CA THR A 32 3.18 -9.03 0.82
C THR A 32 4.55 -8.39 0.85
N PHE A 33 4.86 -7.68 1.92
CA PHE A 33 6.15 -7.06 2.17
C PHE A 33 6.45 -7.04 3.67
N HIS A 34 7.71 -6.86 4.03
CA HIS A 34 8.13 -6.74 5.43
C HIS A 34 8.22 -5.27 5.83
N ALA A 35 7.77 -4.97 7.04
CA ALA A 35 7.92 -3.66 7.68
C ALA A 35 8.43 -3.84 9.11
N ARG A 36 9.20 -2.88 9.61
CA ARG A 36 9.64 -2.83 11.01
C ARG A 36 8.93 -1.70 11.73
N ALA A 37 8.07 -2.05 12.67
CA ALA A 37 7.42 -1.08 13.56
C ALA A 37 8.36 -0.73 14.72
N THR A 38 8.55 0.56 14.98
CA THR A 38 9.40 1.06 16.09
C THR A 38 8.61 1.82 17.15
N ARG A 39 7.36 2.20 16.86
CA ARG A 39 6.43 2.87 17.77
C ARG A 39 4.96 2.56 17.41
N THR A 40 4.04 2.77 18.34
CA THR A 40 2.61 2.70 17.97
C THR A 40 2.25 3.91 17.10
N ALA A 41 1.78 3.67 15.88
CA ALA A 41 1.37 4.72 14.95
C ALA A 41 0.44 4.17 13.85
N MET A 42 -0.14 5.08 13.06
CA MET A 42 -0.97 4.71 11.91
C MET A 42 -0.12 4.13 10.78
N ILE A 43 -0.60 3.05 10.18
CA ILE A 43 -0.14 2.53 8.90
C ILE A 43 -1.26 2.74 7.87
N GLU A 44 -0.95 3.42 6.78
CA GLU A 44 -1.87 3.67 5.68
C GLU A 44 -1.44 2.84 4.48
N PHE A 45 -2.40 2.17 3.86
CA PHE A 45 -2.25 1.46 2.60
C PHE A 45 -3.03 2.21 1.54
N SER A 46 -2.45 2.39 0.36
CA SER A 46 -3.12 3.08 -0.72
C SER A 46 -2.86 2.45 -2.07
N TRP A 47 -3.92 2.41 -2.88
CA TRP A 47 -3.92 1.84 -4.23
C TRP A 47 -4.40 2.90 -5.21
N THR A 48 -3.74 2.98 -6.35
CA THR A 48 -4.18 3.82 -7.46
C THR A 48 -4.28 2.95 -8.71
N ASP A 49 -5.44 3.00 -9.37
CA ASP A 49 -5.65 2.27 -10.61
C ASP A 49 -5.15 3.05 -11.84
N GLN A 50 -5.24 2.40 -12.99
CA GLN A 50 -4.94 2.96 -14.30
C GLN A 50 -5.80 4.16 -14.73
N HIS A 51 -6.94 4.41 -14.07
CA HIS A 51 -7.80 5.56 -14.31
C HIS A 51 -7.50 6.70 -13.32
N GLY A 52 -6.57 6.49 -12.38
CA GLY A 52 -6.23 7.45 -11.34
C GLY A 52 -7.17 7.41 -10.14
N GLU A 53 -8.13 6.48 -10.10
CA GLU A 53 -8.97 6.27 -8.92
C GLU A 53 -8.09 5.75 -7.77
N ARG A 54 -8.35 6.28 -6.58
CA ARG A 54 -7.55 6.01 -5.39
C ARG A 54 -8.42 5.49 -4.26
N TRP A 55 -7.94 4.45 -3.60
CA TRP A 55 -8.49 3.93 -2.36
C TRP A 55 -7.40 3.90 -1.29
N SER A 56 -7.81 4.08 -0.04
CA SER A 56 -6.92 4.00 1.11
C SER A 56 -7.57 3.24 2.26
N GLU A 57 -6.76 2.54 3.03
CA GLU A 57 -7.13 1.87 4.26
C GLU A 57 -6.11 2.21 5.34
N GLU A 58 -6.59 2.65 6.49
CA GLU A 58 -5.75 3.02 7.63
C GLU A 58 -5.96 2.07 8.80
N ARG A 59 -4.88 1.64 9.45
CA ARG A 59 -4.94 0.83 10.67
C ARG A 59 -3.94 1.34 11.70
N LEU A 60 -4.28 1.22 12.98
CA LEU A 60 -3.33 1.47 14.06
C LEU A 60 -2.42 0.25 14.21
N LEU A 61 -1.11 0.44 14.06
CA LEU A 61 -0.10 -0.58 14.28
C LEU A 61 0.50 -0.40 15.68
N THR A 62 0.11 -1.27 16.62
CA THR A 62 0.55 -1.20 18.01
C THR A 62 1.85 -1.96 18.24
N VAL A 63 2.78 -1.35 18.96
CA VAL A 63 4.02 -1.98 19.47
C VAL A 63 3.91 -2.06 21.00
N SER A 64 4.24 -3.23 21.57
CA SER A 64 4.23 -3.52 23.01
C SER A 64 5.63 -3.51 23.62
#